data_AF-A0A963V9E2-F1
#
_entry.id   AF-A0A963V9E2-F1
#
_cell.length_a   1.000
_cell.length_b   1.000
_cell.length_c   1.000
_cell.angle_alpha   90.00
_cell.angle_beta   90.00
_cell.angle_gamma   90.00
#
_symmetry.space_group_name_H-M   'P 1'
#
loop_
_entity.id
_entity.type
_entity.pdbx_description
1 polymer ?
#
loop_
_entity_poly.entity_id
_entity_poly.type
_entity_poly.pdbx_seq_one_letter_code
_entity_poly.pdbx_strand_id
1 'polypeptide(L)'
;MKTRAAVAVAAGKPLEIMEVNLAGPKAGEVLVEIKATGICHTDEFTLSGADPEGLFPAILGHEGAGIVVDVGPGVTSVKKGDHVIPLYTPECRTCPSCLSRKTNLCTSI
;
A
#
# COMPACT_ATOMS: atom_id res chain seq x y z
N MET A 1 -10.31 -12.33 5.05
CA MET A 1 -10.15 -13.39 4.03
C MET A 1 -8.75 -13.96 4.07
N LYS A 2 -8.60 -15.24 3.69
CA LYS A 2 -7.28 -15.83 3.43
C LYS A 2 -6.78 -15.35 2.07
N THR A 3 -5.53 -14.89 2.01
CA THR A 3 -4.91 -14.45 0.76
C THR A 3 -3.43 -14.80 0.74
N ARG A 4 -2.87 -14.97 -0.46
CA ARG A 4 -1.45 -15.29 -0.65
C ARG A 4 -0.64 -13.99 -0.74
N ALA A 5 0.46 -13.91 0.01
CA ALA A 5 1.38 -12.76 -0.01
C ALA A 5 2.83 -13.23 0.00
N ALA A 6 3.73 -12.39 -0.53
CA ALA A 6 5.17 -12.54 -0.34
C ALA A 6 5.57 -11.75 0.92
N VAL A 7 6.04 -12.45 1.94
CA VAL A 7 6.32 -11.89 3.27
C VAL A 7 7.83 -11.84 3.48
N ALA A 8 8.33 -10.66 3.80
CA ALA A 8 9.68 -10.47 4.33
C ALA A 8 9.66 -10.79 5.82
N VAL A 9 10.08 -12.00 6.19
CA VAL A 9 10.07 -12.46 7.59
C VAL A 9 11.16 -11.79 8.44
N ALA A 10 12.30 -11.44 7.81
CA ALA A 10 13.43 -10.74 8.42
C ALA A 10 14.28 -10.07 7.33
N ALA A 11 15.05 -9.05 7.72
CA ALA A 11 15.99 -8.38 6.85
C ALA A 11 17.01 -9.36 6.22
N GLY A 12 17.34 -9.14 4.95
CA GLY A 12 18.31 -9.90 4.16
C GLY A 12 17.89 -11.35 3.86
N LYS A 13 16.65 -11.75 4.18
CA LYS A 13 16.13 -13.09 3.86
C LYS A 13 15.29 -13.08 2.58
N PRO A 14 15.27 -14.18 1.81
CA PRO A 14 14.32 -14.32 0.72
C PRO A 14 12.87 -14.15 1.20
N LEU A 15 12.01 -13.60 0.33
CA LEU A 15 10.59 -13.51 0.61
C LEU A 15 9.96 -14.91 0.67
N GLU A 16 9.10 -15.12 1.66
CA GLU A 16 8.34 -16.36 1.81
C GLU A 16 6.92 -16.19 1.28
N ILE A 17 6.44 -17.13 0.46
CA ILE A 17 5.06 -17.14 0.00
C ILE A 17 4.19 -17.75 1.09
N MET A 18 3.37 -16.92 1.73
CA MET A 18 2.55 -17.31 2.87
C MET A 18 1.07 -17.05 2.60
N GLU A 19 0.21 -17.80 3.28
CA GLU A 19 -1.21 -17.45 3.42
C GLU A 19 -1.40 -16.56 4.64
N VAL A 20 -1.97 -15.37 4.44
CA VAL A 20 -2.22 -14.38 5.50
C VAL A 20 -3.71 -14.12 5.68
N ASN A 21 -4.08 -13.67 6.88
CA ASN A 21 -5.44 -13.21 7.18
C ASN A 21 -5.53 -11.70 6.89
N LEU A 22 -6.26 -11.33 5.85
CA LEU A 22 -6.55 -9.93 5.53
C LEU A 22 -7.95 -9.55 6.04
N ALA A 23 -8.06 -8.55 6.92
CA ALA A 23 -9.35 -8.03 7.36
C ALA A 23 -10.08 -7.28 6.22
N GLY A 24 -11.39 -7.09 6.36
CA GLY A 24 -12.14 -6.17 5.49
C GLY A 24 -11.77 -4.71 5.76
N PRO A 25 -12.08 -3.78 4.84
CA PRO A 25 -11.72 -2.37 4.99
C PRO A 25 -12.52 -1.71 6.12
N LYS A 26 -11.84 -0.93 6.97
CA LYS A 26 -12.46 -0.05 7.98
C LYS A 26 -12.87 1.28 7.36
N ALA A 27 -13.49 2.16 8.15
CA ALA A 27 -13.88 3.49 7.71
C ALA A 27 -12.69 4.25 7.06
N GLY A 28 -12.90 4.79 5.86
CA GLY A 28 -11.86 5.46 5.07
C GLY A 28 -10.87 4.54 4.32
N GLU A 29 -10.93 3.22 4.49
CA GLU A 29 -10.03 2.26 3.83
C GLU A 29 -10.65 1.68 2.55
N VAL A 30 -9.79 1.27 1.62
CA VAL A 30 -10.17 0.62 0.35
C VAL A 30 -9.50 -0.75 0.28
N LEU A 31 -10.28 -1.78 -0.01
CA LEU A 31 -9.75 -3.11 -0.27
C LEU A 31 -9.54 -3.31 -1.78
N VAL A 32 -8.31 -3.61 -2.18
CA VAL A 32 -7.92 -3.76 -3.59
C VAL A 32 -7.40 -5.17 -3.85
N GLU A 33 -7.89 -5.80 -4.90
CA GLU A 33 -7.27 -7.00 -5.47
C GLU A 33 -6.16 -6.56 -6.44
N ILE A 34 -4.92 -6.74 -6.02
CA ILE A 34 -3.74 -6.43 -6.85
C ILE A 34 -3.67 -7.43 -8.01
N LYS A 35 -3.71 -6.93 -9.24
CA LYS A 35 -3.66 -7.74 -10.47
C LYS A 35 -2.23 -7.86 -11.00
N ALA A 36 -1.44 -6.82 -10.83
CA ALA A 36 -0.02 -6.79 -11.14
C ALA A 36 0.72 -5.87 -10.17
N THR A 37 1.98 -6.20 -9.88
CA THR A 37 2.89 -5.36 -9.10
C THR A 37 4.29 -5.40 -9.70
N GLY A 38 4.96 -4.26 -9.73
CA GLY A 38 6.38 -4.12 -9.99
C GLY A 38 7.22 -4.43 -8.76
N ILE A 39 8.54 -4.51 -8.97
CA ILE A 39 9.57 -4.51 -7.93
C ILE A 39 10.52 -3.37 -8.26
N CYS A 40 10.81 -2.55 -7.26
CA CYS A 40 11.71 -1.41 -7.38
C CYS A 40 12.86 -1.54 -6.36
N HIS A 41 13.91 -0.74 -6.56
CA HIS A 41 15.05 -0.71 -5.65
C HIS A 41 14.64 -0.31 -4.22
N THR A 42 13.58 0.47 -4.03
CA THR A 42 13.09 0.82 -2.68
C THR A 42 12.62 -0.42 -1.90
N ASP A 43 12.00 -1.38 -2.59
CA ASP A 43 11.60 -2.65 -1.97
C ASP A 43 12.83 -3.46 -1.55
N GLU A 44 13.87 -3.51 -2.41
CA GLU A 44 15.15 -4.14 -2.08
C GLU A 44 15.82 -3.44 -0.90
N PHE A 45 15.87 -2.12 -0.91
CA PHE A 45 16.57 -1.34 0.09
C PHE A 45 16.00 -1.59 1.48
N THR A 46 14.66 -1.68 1.56
CA THR A 46 13.96 -2.11 2.77
C THR A 46 14.30 -3.56 3.11
N LEU A 47 14.12 -4.50 2.16
CA LEU A 47 14.35 -5.93 2.36
C LEU A 47 15.77 -6.26 2.83
N SER A 48 16.78 -5.54 2.34
CA SER A 48 18.19 -5.73 2.69
C SER A 48 18.48 -5.42 4.16
N GLY A 49 17.62 -4.63 4.82
CA GLY A 49 17.85 -4.09 6.16
C GLY A 49 18.70 -2.82 6.19
N ALA A 50 18.97 -2.22 5.03
CA ALA A 50 19.69 -0.95 4.94
C ALA A 50 18.78 0.26 5.22
N ASP A 51 17.46 0.09 5.08
CA ASP A 51 16.48 1.10 5.46
C ASP A 51 16.35 1.22 7.00
N PRO A 52 16.71 2.36 7.60
CA PRO A 52 16.52 2.57 9.04
C PRO A 52 15.05 2.60 9.48
N GLU A 53 14.11 2.80 8.55
CA GLU A 53 12.67 2.73 8.80
C GLU A 53 12.10 1.31 8.60
N GLY A 54 12.90 0.36 8.11
CA GLY A 54 12.49 -1.00 7.81
C GLY A 54 12.02 -1.76 9.05
N LEU A 55 10.76 -2.23 9.03
CA LEU A 55 10.16 -3.04 10.07
C LEU A 55 9.80 -4.42 9.54
N PHE A 56 10.09 -5.46 10.31
CA PHE A 56 9.83 -6.86 9.94
C PHE A 56 9.02 -7.57 11.04
N PRO A 57 8.11 -8.49 10.69
CA PRO A 57 7.77 -8.94 9.33
C PRO A 57 6.96 -7.92 8.53
N ALA A 58 7.17 -7.87 7.21
CA ALA A 58 6.45 -6.95 6.32
C ALA A 58 6.03 -7.59 4.99
N ILE A 59 4.97 -7.05 4.39
CA ILE A 59 4.61 -7.25 2.99
C ILE A 59 5.02 -5.96 2.26
N LEU A 60 6.06 -6.05 1.43
CA LEU A 60 6.60 -4.91 0.67
C LEU A 60 5.78 -4.66 -0.61
N GLY A 61 6.29 -3.77 -1.47
CA GLY A 61 5.67 -3.44 -2.75
C GLY A 61 4.85 -2.16 -2.70
N HIS A 62 5.14 -1.24 -3.63
CA HIS A 62 4.49 0.07 -3.72
C HIS A 62 4.16 0.48 -5.17
N GLU A 63 4.37 -0.43 -6.13
CA GLU A 63 4.13 -0.19 -7.57
C GLU A 63 3.08 -1.19 -8.09
N GLY A 64 1.82 -1.00 -7.71
CA GLY A 64 0.74 -1.94 -8.03
C GLY A 64 -0.39 -1.35 -8.87
N ALA A 65 -1.10 -2.20 -9.59
CA ALA A 65 -2.40 -1.89 -10.18
C ALA A 65 -3.39 -3.01 -9.88
N GLY A 66 -4.64 -2.63 -9.60
CA GLY A 66 -5.65 -3.57 -9.14
C GLY A 66 -7.07 -3.11 -9.36
N ILE A 67 -7.99 -3.89 -8.81
CA ILE A 67 -9.43 -3.62 -8.87
C ILE A 67 -9.96 -3.50 -7.45
N VAL A 68 -10.78 -2.48 -7.18
CA VAL A 68 -11.44 -2.31 -5.89
C VAL A 68 -12.42 -3.47 -5.66
N VAL A 69 -12.22 -4.21 -4.58
CA VAL A 69 -13.08 -5.33 -4.15
C VAL A 69 -14.18 -4.84 -3.23
N ASP A 70 -13.84 -3.93 -2.33
CA ASP A 70 -14.75 -3.37 -1.33
C ASP A 70 -14.24 -2.02 -0.81
N VAL A 71 -15.13 -1.23 -0.22
CA VAL A 71 -14.79 0.06 0.38
C VAL A 71 -15.39 0.17 1.78
N GLY A 72 -14.63 0.77 2.70
CA GLY A 72 -15.13 1.02 4.03
C GLY A 72 -16.09 2.21 4.11
N PRO A 73 -16.79 2.40 5.24
CA PRO A 73 -17.68 3.53 5.45
C PRO A 73 -16.99 4.89 5.18
N GLY A 74 -17.70 5.80 4.53
CA GLY A 74 -17.23 7.17 4.25
C GLY A 74 -16.35 7.32 3.00
N VAL A 75 -15.93 6.23 2.36
CA VAL A 75 -15.23 6.30 1.07
C VAL A 75 -16.21 6.66 -0.04
N THR A 76 -15.93 7.74 -0.76
CA THR A 76 -16.77 8.25 -1.86
C THR A 76 -16.01 8.45 -3.18
N SER A 77 -14.67 8.38 -3.13
CA SER A 77 -13.80 8.67 -4.27
C SER A 77 -13.67 7.50 -5.26
N VAL A 78 -13.91 6.27 -4.80
CA VAL A 78 -13.88 5.03 -5.60
C VAL A 78 -15.00 4.09 -5.14
N LYS A 79 -15.33 3.10 -5.97
CA LYS A 79 -16.30 2.04 -5.64
C LYS A 79 -15.81 0.68 -6.13
N LYS A 80 -16.46 -0.39 -5.66
CA LYS A 80 -16.23 -1.76 -6.12
C LYS A 80 -16.24 -1.85 -7.66
N GLY A 81 -15.22 -2.49 -8.22
CA GLY A 81 -15.03 -2.67 -9.65
C GLY A 81 -14.16 -1.59 -10.33
N ASP A 82 -13.87 -0.48 -9.67
CA ASP A 82 -12.98 0.53 -10.24
C ASP A 82 -11.55 -0.01 -10.34
N HIS A 83 -10.87 0.33 -11.44
CA HIS A 83 -9.45 0.06 -11.63
C HIS A 83 -8.64 1.16 -10.94
N VAL A 84 -7.67 0.78 -10.11
CA VAL A 84 -6.93 1.72 -9.26
C VAL A 84 -5.44 1.41 -9.22
N ILE A 85 -4.65 2.45 -8.95
CA ILE A 85 -3.22 2.39 -8.64
C ILE A 85 -3.08 2.89 -7.19
N PRO A 86 -2.63 2.06 -6.24
CA PRO A 86 -2.31 2.52 -4.90
C PRO A 86 -1.14 3.51 -4.95
N LEU A 87 -1.21 4.58 -4.16
CA LEU A 87 -0.18 5.61 -4.10
C LEU A 87 0.46 5.63 -2.72
N TYR A 88 1.78 5.48 -2.64
CA TYR A 88 2.53 5.65 -1.38
C TYR A 88 2.57 7.12 -0.93
N THR A 89 2.41 8.06 -1.86
CA THR A 89 2.22 9.49 -1.57
C THR A 89 0.73 9.83 -1.61
N PRO A 90 0.12 10.27 -0.51
CA PRO A 90 -1.30 10.59 -0.45
C PRO A 90 -1.64 11.97 -1.01
N GLU A 91 -2.95 12.26 -1.16
CA GLU A 91 -3.46 13.57 -1.56
C GLU A 91 -4.78 13.89 -0.82
N CYS A 92 -4.71 14.41 0.41
CA CYS A 92 -5.91 14.68 1.22
C CYS A 92 -6.73 15.90 0.76
N ARG A 93 -6.15 16.78 -0.07
CA ARG A 93 -6.75 18.02 -0.60
C ARG A 93 -7.15 19.07 0.44
N THR A 94 -6.75 18.91 1.70
CA THR A 94 -7.13 19.82 2.80
C THR A 94 -5.95 20.33 3.62
N CYS A 95 -4.80 19.65 3.60
CA CYS A 95 -3.61 20.10 4.33
C CYS A 95 -2.92 21.30 3.62
N PRO A 96 -2.12 22.11 4.35
CA PRO A 96 -1.40 23.25 3.77
C PRO A 96 -0.57 22.88 2.54
N SER A 97 0.10 21.72 2.54
CA SER A 97 0.91 21.26 1.40
C SER A 97 0.07 21.01 0.16
N CYS A 98 -1.06 20.29 0.27
CA CYS A 98 -1.96 20.05 -0.86
C CYS A 98 -2.56 21.36 -1.42
N LEU A 99 -2.86 22.32 -0.55
CA LEU A 99 -3.45 23.61 -0.97
C LEU A 99 -2.41 24.59 -1.54
N SER A 100 -1.11 24.35 -1.30
CA SER A 100 -0.03 25.29 -1.63
C SER A 100 0.18 25.52 -3.13
N ARG A 101 -0.18 24.56 -3.99
CA ARG A 101 0.18 24.50 -5.42
C ARG A 101 1.69 24.56 -5.70
N LYS A 102 2.53 24.25 -4.70
CA LYS A 102 4.00 24.31 -4.80
C LYS A 102 4.68 22.97 -4.53
N THR A 103 3.93 22.00 -4.02
CA THR A 103 4.42 20.67 -3.68
C THR A 103 3.30 19.63 -3.79
N ASN A 104 3.68 18.37 -3.93
CA ASN A 104 2.80 17.20 -3.86
C ASN A 104 2.92 16.44 -2.52
N LEU A 105 3.73 16.93 -1.57
CA LEU A 105 4.00 16.25 -0.30
C LEU A 105 2.87 16.48 0.71
N CYS A 106 1.79 15.72 0.59
CA CYS A 106 0.70 15.72 1.55
C CYS A 106 1.17 15.27 2.95
N THR A 107 0.64 15.91 4.00
CA THR A 107 1.09 15.74 5.40
C THR A 107 -0.03 15.25 6.32
N SER A 108 -0.99 14.47 5.80
CA SER A 108 -2.17 14.01 6.54
C SER A 108 -2.09 12.55 6.99
N ILE A 109 -0.89 11.96 6.99
CA ILE A 109 -0.60 10.61 7.49
C ILE A 109 0.60 10.70 8.43
#